data_AF-C6AX64-F1
#
_entry.id   AF-C6AX64-F1
#
_cell.length_a   1.000
_cell.length_b   1.000
_cell.length_c   1.000
_cell.angle_alpha   90.00
_cell.angle_beta   90.00
_cell.angle_gamma   90.00
#
_symmetry.space_group_name_H-M   'P 1'
#
loop_
_entity.id
_entity.type
_entity.pdbx_description
1 polymer ?
#
loop_
_entity_poly.entity_id
_entity_poly.type
_entity_poly.pdbx_seq_one_letter_code
_entity_poly.pdbx_strand_id
1 'polypeptide(L)'
;MKFWYERYGVWVALTVFILVSILSLVGFSPTHQLLQMMCSPADKGDCFRQWASATSGWFGGAVTLATLIVLSRQISDIRNHHRETMLHATRPTYLRAMRLNDAVRFARITLKLLADAITKVDQNGETMEGFFSIMACIRSLNEELSRPEFDNFENDIGYVGIGSAFAIRSGLRTILEFGEFTVEAAKRDLNRKIDSAAFEDFKAKASYQKYTELYFEGISAEADKYIRHWEATSGGAVMR
;
A
#
# COMPACT_ATOMS: atom_id res chain seq x y z
N MET A 1 9.72 7.89 -34.47
CA MET A 1 10.32 6.94 -35.43
C MET A 1 10.73 5.58 -34.82
N LYS A 2 11.15 5.46 -33.55
CA LYS A 2 11.51 4.17 -32.92
C LYS A 2 10.41 3.07 -33.00
N PHE A 3 9.14 3.47 -32.90
CA PHE A 3 8.00 2.55 -32.87
C PHE A 3 7.85 1.70 -34.15
N TRP A 4 8.22 2.23 -35.32
CA TRP A 4 8.09 1.53 -36.60
C TRP A 4 9.16 0.43 -36.74
N TYR A 5 10.40 0.72 -36.34
CA TYR A 5 11.50 -0.25 -36.38
C TYR A 5 11.29 -1.38 -35.36
N GLU A 6 10.75 -1.07 -34.17
CA GLU A 6 10.43 -2.11 -33.18
C GLU A 6 9.30 -3.04 -33.63
N ARG A 7 8.29 -2.50 -34.32
CA ARG A 7 7.13 -3.29 -34.76
C ARG A 7 7.39 -4.08 -36.03
N TYR A 8 8.06 -3.49 -37.02
CA TYR A 8 8.28 -4.11 -38.33
C TYR A 8 9.71 -4.63 -38.54
N GLY A 9 10.70 -4.15 -37.79
CA GLY A 9 12.10 -4.54 -37.97
C GLY A 9 12.34 -6.02 -37.77
N VAL A 10 11.66 -6.65 -36.81
CA VAL A 10 11.73 -8.11 -36.60
C VAL A 10 11.15 -8.86 -37.81
N TRP A 11 10.00 -8.42 -38.33
CA TRP A 11 9.38 -9.05 -39.49
C TRP A 11 10.21 -8.86 -40.76
N VAL A 12 10.76 -7.67 -40.99
CA VAL A 12 11.67 -7.40 -42.10
C VAL A 12 12.93 -8.25 -42.00
N ALA A 13 13.58 -8.30 -40.83
CA ALA A 13 14.78 -9.11 -40.62
C ALA A 13 14.51 -10.60 -40.84
N LEU A 14 13.39 -11.10 -40.32
CA LEU A 14 12.96 -12.50 -40.49
C LEU A 14 12.64 -12.81 -41.97
N THR A 15 11.98 -11.89 -42.68
CA THR A 15 11.66 -12.06 -44.10
C THR A 15 12.91 -12.07 -44.97
N VAL A 16 13.85 -11.15 -44.73
CA VAL A 16 15.16 -11.10 -45.39
C VAL A 16 15.95 -12.38 -45.11
N PHE A 17 15.95 -12.84 -43.87
CA PHE A 17 16.63 -14.07 -43.48
C PHE A 17 16.04 -15.32 -44.15
N ILE A 18 14.71 -15.44 -44.22
CA ILE A 18 14.03 -16.52 -44.96
C ILE A 18 14.40 -16.45 -46.44
N LEU A 19 14.36 -15.26 -47.06
CA LEU A 19 14.73 -15.09 -48.46
C LEU A 19 16.17 -15.50 -48.74
N VAL A 20 17.13 -15.10 -47.90
CA VAL A 20 18.54 -15.49 -48.01
C VAL A 20 18.72 -16.99 -47.81
N SER A 21 17.97 -17.60 -46.88
CA SER A 21 17.99 -19.04 -46.65
C SER A 21 17.42 -19.83 -47.84
N ILE A 22 16.33 -19.35 -48.46
CA ILE A 22 15.76 -19.96 -49.66
C ILE A 22 16.71 -19.79 -50.85
N LEU A 23 17.27 -18.59 -51.06
CA LEU A 23 18.21 -18.33 -52.15
C LEU A 23 19.49 -19.17 -52.02
N SER A 24 19.99 -19.38 -50.81
CA SER A 24 21.12 -20.29 -50.58
C SER A 24 20.72 -21.75 -50.82
N LEU A 25 19.58 -22.23 -50.33
CA LEU A 25 19.14 -23.60 -50.58
C LEU A 25 18.90 -23.90 -52.07
N VAL A 26 18.27 -22.97 -52.80
CA VAL A 26 17.98 -23.12 -54.23
C VAL A 26 19.25 -22.93 -55.07
N GLY A 27 20.10 -21.95 -54.72
CA GLY A 27 21.35 -21.67 -55.43
C GLY A 27 22.40 -22.79 -55.30
N PHE A 28 22.32 -23.60 -54.24
CA PHE A 28 23.17 -24.78 -54.02
C PHE A 28 22.58 -26.08 -54.58
N SER A 29 21.42 -26.04 -55.27
CA SER A 29 20.90 -27.20 -56.00
C SER A 29 21.88 -27.61 -57.11
N PRO A 30 22.17 -28.91 -57.31
CA PRO A 30 23.10 -29.40 -58.34
C PRO A 30 22.70 -29.02 -59.78
N THR A 31 21.47 -28.56 -59.97
CA THR A 31 20.92 -28.10 -61.25
C THR A 31 21.21 -26.63 -61.57
N HIS A 32 21.80 -25.84 -60.66
CA HIS A 32 22.02 -24.40 -60.84
C HIS A 32 23.52 -24.03 -60.85
N GLN A 33 23.93 -23.25 -61.85
CA GLN A 33 25.33 -22.92 -62.18
C GLN A 33 26.07 -22.03 -61.15
N LEU A 34 25.39 -21.53 -60.12
CA LEU A 34 25.99 -20.63 -59.12
C LEU A 34 27.11 -21.31 -58.31
N LEU A 35 26.97 -22.61 -58.04
CA LEU A 35 27.99 -23.38 -57.33
C LEU A 35 29.32 -23.43 -58.09
N GLN A 36 29.24 -23.55 -59.41
CA GLN A 36 30.42 -23.64 -60.30
C GLN A 36 31.17 -22.32 -60.42
N MET A 37 30.52 -21.19 -60.15
CA MET A 37 31.17 -19.87 -60.15
C MET A 37 31.91 -19.56 -58.84
N MET A 38 31.49 -20.16 -57.72
CA MET A 38 32.01 -19.87 -56.38
C MET A 38 33.01 -20.91 -55.87
N CYS A 39 32.86 -22.18 -56.27
CA CYS A 39 33.77 -23.26 -55.90
C CYS A 39 34.31 -23.94 -57.15
N SER A 40 35.64 -24.09 -57.22
CA SER A 40 36.29 -24.85 -58.29
C SER A 40 35.89 -26.33 -58.19
N PRO A 41 35.60 -27.02 -59.32
CA PRO A 41 35.33 -28.46 -59.32
C PRO A 41 36.52 -29.31 -58.84
N ALA A 42 37.71 -28.71 -58.69
CA ALA A 42 38.87 -29.37 -58.10
C ALA A 42 38.82 -29.48 -56.57
N ASP A 43 38.04 -28.62 -55.89
CA ASP A 43 37.91 -28.64 -54.44
C ASP A 43 36.89 -29.70 -54.01
N LYS A 44 37.37 -30.78 -53.39
CA LYS A 44 36.59 -31.94 -52.94
C LYS A 44 35.69 -31.65 -51.72
N GLY A 45 34.98 -30.53 -51.70
CA GLY A 45 34.02 -30.16 -50.66
C GLY A 45 34.54 -29.23 -49.56
N ASP A 46 35.84 -28.90 -49.55
CA ASP A 46 36.42 -27.98 -48.55
C ASP A 46 35.88 -26.54 -48.68
N CYS A 47 35.67 -26.07 -49.92
CA CYS A 47 35.06 -24.76 -50.20
C CYS A 47 33.66 -24.65 -49.57
N PHE A 48 32.81 -25.67 -49.73
CA PHE A 48 31.49 -25.71 -49.11
C PHE A 48 31.57 -25.71 -47.59
N ARG A 49 32.49 -26.50 -47.01
CA ARG A 49 32.66 -26.59 -45.57
C ARG A 49 33.09 -25.25 -44.96
N GLN A 50 34.01 -24.54 -45.60
CA GLN A 50 34.46 -23.22 -45.16
C GLN A 50 33.33 -22.18 -45.28
N TRP A 51 32.57 -22.21 -46.37
CA TRP A 51 31.42 -21.32 -46.55
C TRP A 51 30.31 -21.58 -45.52
N ALA A 52 29.95 -22.85 -45.29
CA ALA A 52 28.98 -23.25 -44.28
C ALA A 52 29.44 -22.85 -42.87
N SER A 53 30.73 -23.02 -42.56
CA SER A 53 31.32 -22.59 -41.29
C SER A 53 31.34 -21.07 -41.13
N ALA A 54 31.54 -20.32 -42.22
CA ALA A 54 31.54 -18.86 -42.19
C ALA A 54 30.12 -18.30 -42.01
N THR A 55 29.12 -18.94 -42.62
CA THR A 55 27.72 -18.51 -42.52
C THR A 55 27.06 -18.92 -41.21
N SER A 56 27.36 -20.12 -40.68
CA SER A 56 26.73 -20.65 -39.45
C SER A 56 26.89 -19.74 -38.22
N GLY A 57 27.98 -18.97 -38.13
CA GLY A 57 28.17 -17.97 -37.07
C GLY A 57 27.16 -16.83 -37.11
N TRP A 58 26.80 -16.36 -38.30
CA TRP A 58 25.79 -15.30 -38.47
C TRP A 58 24.39 -15.79 -38.13
N PHE A 59 24.07 -17.05 -38.47
CA PHE A 59 22.81 -17.69 -38.09
C PHE A 59 22.66 -17.76 -36.56
N GLY A 60 23.68 -18.23 -35.84
CA GLY A 60 23.68 -18.27 -34.38
C GLY A 60 23.54 -16.88 -33.76
N GLY A 61 24.25 -15.88 -34.31
CA GLY A 61 24.13 -14.48 -33.89
C GLY A 61 22.73 -13.90 -34.07
N ALA A 62 22.10 -14.15 -35.23
CA ALA A 62 20.75 -13.69 -35.53
C ALA A 62 19.70 -14.30 -34.59
N VAL A 63 19.77 -15.62 -34.34
CA VAL A 63 18.89 -16.30 -33.38
C VAL A 63 19.07 -15.73 -31.97
N THR A 64 20.31 -15.55 -31.52
CA THR A 64 20.61 -14.99 -30.20
C THR A 64 20.07 -13.56 -30.05
N LEU A 65 20.25 -12.71 -31.06
CA LEU A 65 19.72 -11.35 -31.06
C LEU A 65 18.18 -11.34 -30.99
N ALA A 66 17.51 -12.19 -31.77
CA ALA A 66 16.06 -12.34 -31.72
C ALA A 66 15.59 -12.78 -30.32
N THR A 67 16.27 -13.76 -29.71
CA THR A 67 15.99 -14.20 -28.34
C THR A 67 16.16 -13.08 -27.33
N LEU A 68 17.24 -12.29 -27.42
CA LEU A 68 17.48 -11.15 -26.52
C LEU A 68 16.38 -10.08 -26.64
N ILE A 69 15.92 -9.79 -27.87
CA ILE A 69 14.81 -8.85 -28.11
C ILE A 69 13.52 -9.38 -27.45
N VAL A 70 13.18 -10.66 -27.66
CA VAL A 70 11.98 -11.27 -27.05
C VAL A 70 12.08 -11.26 -25.53
N LEU A 71 13.22 -11.63 -24.96
CA LEU A 71 13.43 -11.62 -23.50
C LEU A 71 13.33 -10.19 -22.94
N SER A 72 13.88 -9.19 -23.61
CA SER A 72 13.77 -7.79 -23.17
C SER A 72 12.30 -7.33 -23.09
N ARG A 73 11.46 -7.76 -24.04
CA ARG A 73 10.03 -7.49 -24.04
C ARG A 73 9.32 -8.20 -22.90
N GLN A 74 9.60 -9.49 -22.69
CA GLN A 74 9.03 -10.26 -21.58
C GLN A 74 9.42 -9.67 -20.22
N ILE A 75 10.68 -9.26 -20.03
CA ILE A 75 11.13 -8.62 -18.79
C ILE A 75 10.39 -7.29 -18.57
N SER A 76 10.19 -6.51 -19.63
CA SER A 76 9.42 -5.26 -19.52
C SER A 76 7.97 -5.51 -19.13
N ASP A 77 7.33 -6.51 -19.73
CA ASP A 77 5.94 -6.87 -19.47
C ASP A 77 5.77 -7.40 -18.04
N ILE A 78 6.64 -8.31 -17.60
CA ILE A 78 6.67 -8.82 -16.23
C ILE A 78 6.88 -7.68 -15.22
N ARG A 79 7.76 -6.71 -15.50
CA ARG A 79 7.95 -5.55 -14.63
C ARG A 79 6.68 -4.70 -14.52
N ASN A 80 5.99 -4.47 -15.62
CA ASN A 80 4.73 -3.72 -15.63
C ASN A 80 3.66 -4.46 -14.83
N HIS A 81 3.47 -5.76 -15.11
CA HIS A 81 2.51 -6.58 -14.39
C HIS A 81 2.82 -6.70 -12.90
N HIS A 82 4.10 -6.84 -12.54
CA HIS A 82 4.53 -6.86 -11.14
C HIS A 82 4.25 -5.52 -10.45
N ARG A 83 4.48 -4.39 -11.13
CA ARG A 83 4.16 -3.06 -10.60
C ARG A 83 2.66 -2.91 -10.34
N GLU A 84 1.81 -3.30 -11.30
CA GLU A 84 0.36 -3.28 -11.13
C GLU A 84 -0.10 -4.18 -9.98
N THR A 85 0.44 -5.39 -9.90
CA THR A 85 0.15 -6.34 -8.83
C THR A 85 0.54 -5.78 -7.46
N MET A 86 1.72 -5.15 -7.35
CA MET A 86 2.16 -4.51 -6.12
C MET A 86 1.27 -3.33 -5.72
N LEU A 87 0.80 -2.53 -6.69
CA LEU A 87 -0.21 -1.50 -6.43
C LEU A 87 -1.51 -2.15 -5.92
N HIS A 88 -2.04 -3.17 -6.59
CA HIS A 88 -3.25 -3.84 -6.11
C HIS A 88 -3.09 -4.43 -4.71
N ALA A 89 -1.91 -4.95 -4.37
CA ALA A 89 -1.60 -5.51 -3.07
C ALA A 89 -1.53 -4.46 -1.94
N THR A 90 -0.97 -3.28 -2.19
CA THR A 90 -0.77 -2.27 -1.12
C THR A 90 -1.90 -1.23 -1.02
N ARG A 91 -2.83 -1.19 -1.99
CA ARG A 91 -4.01 -0.31 -1.97
C ARG A 91 -4.92 -0.48 -0.75
N PRO A 92 -5.24 -1.71 -0.28
CA PRO A 92 -6.09 -1.90 0.90
C PRO A 92 -5.45 -1.29 2.16
N THR A 93 -4.14 -1.45 2.33
CA THR A 93 -3.38 -0.89 3.45
C THR A 93 -3.45 0.64 3.44
N TYR A 94 -3.28 1.26 2.28
CA TYR A 94 -3.45 2.71 2.11
C TYR A 94 -4.85 3.19 2.53
N LEU A 95 -5.91 2.55 2.01
CA LEU A 95 -7.28 2.95 2.33
C LEU A 95 -7.60 2.80 3.81
N ARG A 96 -7.05 1.78 4.48
CA ARG A 96 -7.20 1.60 5.93
C ARG A 96 -6.50 2.70 6.71
N ALA A 97 -5.26 3.03 6.35
CA ALA A 97 -4.51 4.12 6.97
C ALA A 97 -5.25 5.46 6.85
N MET A 98 -5.83 5.76 5.68
CA MET A 98 -6.67 6.94 5.50
C MET A 98 -7.88 6.96 6.42
N ARG A 99 -8.66 5.86 6.46
CA ARG A 99 -9.86 5.77 7.30
C ARG A 99 -9.53 5.88 8.79
N LEU A 100 -8.41 5.29 9.21
CA LEU A 100 -7.91 5.45 10.57
C LEU A 100 -7.62 6.92 10.88
N ASN A 101 -6.90 7.63 10.00
CA ASN A 101 -6.60 9.05 10.22
C ASN A 101 -7.87 9.91 10.34
N ASP A 102 -8.91 9.62 9.57
CA ASP A 102 -10.21 10.27 9.71
C ASP A 102 -10.86 9.94 11.06
N ALA A 103 -10.85 8.67 11.48
CA ALA A 103 -11.36 8.25 12.79
C ALA A 103 -10.60 8.91 13.96
N VAL A 104 -9.26 8.96 13.89
CA VAL A 104 -8.41 9.65 14.88
C VAL A 104 -8.74 11.14 14.93
N ARG A 105 -9.00 11.79 13.79
CA ARG A 105 -9.40 13.20 13.76
C ARG A 105 -10.70 13.44 14.51
N PHE A 106 -11.72 12.60 14.30
CA PHE A 106 -12.98 12.69 15.04
C PHE A 106 -12.78 12.42 16.53
N ALA A 107 -12.05 11.36 16.88
CA ALA A 107 -11.77 11.03 18.27
C ALA A 107 -11.01 12.15 19.01
N ARG A 108 -10.07 12.83 18.35
CA ARG A 108 -9.38 14.02 18.89
C ARG A 108 -10.32 15.20 19.14
N ILE A 109 -11.29 15.43 18.26
CA ILE A 109 -12.30 16.48 18.48
C ILE A 109 -13.10 16.15 19.74
N THR A 110 -13.56 14.91 19.88
CA THR A 110 -14.28 14.47 21.08
C THR A 110 -13.43 14.55 22.34
N LEU A 111 -12.14 14.23 22.25
CA LEU A 111 -11.21 14.36 23.36
C LEU A 111 -11.02 15.83 23.82
N LYS A 112 -10.99 16.78 22.87
CA LYS A 112 -10.97 18.21 23.19
C LYS A 112 -12.27 18.66 23.86
N LEU A 113 -13.42 18.21 23.35
CA LEU A 113 -14.71 18.48 23.98
C LEU A 113 -14.79 17.94 25.42
N LEU A 114 -14.22 16.76 25.66
CA LEU A 114 -14.10 16.19 27.01
C LEU A 114 -13.24 17.09 27.92
N ALA A 115 -12.08 17.54 27.44
CA ALA A 115 -11.21 18.43 28.20
C ALA A 115 -11.87 19.78 28.52
N ASP A 116 -12.61 20.34 27.56
CA ASP A 116 -13.39 21.57 27.74
C ASP A 116 -14.51 21.37 28.76
N ALA A 117 -15.19 20.21 28.73
CA ALA A 117 -16.23 19.87 29.70
C ALA A 117 -15.65 19.78 31.12
N ILE A 118 -14.51 19.11 31.30
CA ILE A 118 -13.81 19.04 32.58
C ILE A 118 -13.43 20.44 33.08
N THR A 119 -12.83 21.26 32.21
CA THR A 119 -12.40 22.62 32.56
C THR A 119 -13.58 23.51 32.97
N LYS A 120 -14.74 23.39 32.30
CA LYS A 120 -15.96 24.12 32.67
C LYS A 120 -16.48 23.71 34.03
N VAL A 121 -16.37 22.44 34.41
CA VAL A 121 -16.75 21.99 35.75
C VAL A 121 -15.79 22.54 36.81
N ASP A 122 -14.49 22.57 36.54
CA ASP A 122 -13.51 23.17 37.45
C ASP A 122 -13.80 24.65 37.72
N GLN A 123 -14.29 25.38 36.71
CA GLN A 123 -14.59 26.82 36.82
C GLN A 123 -15.94 27.11 37.47
N ASN A 124 -16.98 26.36 37.11
CA ASN A 124 -18.36 26.64 37.53
C ASN A 124 -18.78 25.85 38.79
N GLY A 125 -17.91 24.96 39.28
CA GLY A 125 -18.20 24.04 40.37
C GLY A 125 -18.86 22.76 39.90
N GLU A 126 -18.82 21.76 40.79
CA GLU A 126 -19.36 20.43 40.56
C GLU A 126 -20.88 20.46 40.45
N THR A 127 -21.41 20.26 39.24
CA THR A 127 -22.84 20.21 38.96
C THR A 127 -23.21 18.89 38.28
N MET A 128 -24.45 18.44 38.48
CA MET A 128 -24.98 17.26 37.78
C MET A 128 -24.93 17.43 36.26
N GLU A 129 -25.18 18.64 35.75
CA GLU A 129 -25.08 18.95 34.32
C GLU A 129 -23.64 18.78 33.80
N GLY A 130 -22.67 19.27 34.56
CA GLY A 130 -21.25 19.08 34.27
C GLY A 130 -20.87 17.60 34.24
N PHE A 131 -21.32 16.84 35.25
CA PHE A 131 -21.12 15.39 35.32
C PHE A 131 -21.69 14.67 34.08
N PHE A 132 -22.94 14.96 33.70
CA PHE A 132 -23.57 14.37 32.52
C PHE A 132 -22.84 14.74 31.22
N SER A 133 -22.35 15.98 31.13
CA SER A 133 -21.57 16.45 29.98
C SER A 133 -20.27 15.68 29.83
N ILE A 134 -19.54 15.46 30.93
CA ILE A 134 -18.31 14.64 30.93
C ILE A 134 -18.65 13.20 30.52
N MET A 135 -19.68 12.60 31.11
CA MET A 135 -20.13 11.24 30.77
C MET A 135 -20.51 11.09 29.29
N ALA A 136 -21.21 12.07 28.72
CA ALA A 136 -21.57 12.07 27.31
C ALA A 136 -20.32 12.12 26.41
N CYS A 137 -19.32 12.95 26.77
CA CYS A 137 -18.07 13.04 26.03
C CYS A 137 -17.24 11.74 26.13
N ILE A 138 -17.16 11.12 27.31
CA ILE A 138 -16.49 9.83 27.50
C ILE A 138 -17.17 8.74 26.66
N ARG A 139 -18.51 8.70 26.65
CA ARG A 139 -19.27 7.73 25.85
C ARG A 139 -19.01 7.91 24.36
N SER A 140 -19.09 9.14 23.86
CA SER A 140 -18.79 9.45 22.47
C SER A 140 -17.34 9.09 22.10
N LEU A 141 -16.38 9.35 22.99
CA LEU A 141 -14.98 8.97 22.76
C LEU A 141 -14.81 7.45 22.71
N ASN A 142 -15.49 6.73 23.60
CA ASN A 142 -15.47 5.27 23.62
C ASN A 142 -16.10 4.67 22.35
N GLU A 143 -17.18 5.27 21.84
CA GLU A 143 -17.81 4.89 20.58
C GLU A 143 -16.87 5.11 19.38
N GLU A 144 -16.22 6.28 19.29
CA GLU A 144 -15.24 6.55 18.22
C GLU A 144 -14.05 5.59 18.28
N LEU A 145 -13.53 5.29 19.46
CA LEU A 145 -12.46 4.30 19.62
C LEU A 145 -12.92 2.86 19.32
N SER A 146 -14.22 2.58 19.42
CA SER A 146 -14.81 1.27 19.13
C SER A 146 -15.01 1.01 17.65
N ARG A 147 -14.69 2.00 16.81
CA ARG A 147 -14.72 1.86 15.37
C ARG A 147 -13.71 0.79 14.91
N PRO A 148 -14.10 -0.11 13.98
CA PRO A 148 -13.26 -1.22 13.54
C PRO A 148 -11.98 -0.75 12.84
N GLU A 149 -11.89 0.50 12.40
CA GLU A 149 -10.70 1.11 11.80
C GLU A 149 -9.48 1.04 12.74
N PHE A 150 -9.67 1.22 14.05
CA PHE A 150 -8.60 1.09 15.03
C PHE A 150 -8.11 -0.35 15.12
N ASP A 151 -9.02 -1.29 15.36
CA ASP A 151 -8.69 -2.71 15.52
C ASP A 151 -8.08 -3.30 14.24
N ASN A 152 -8.64 -2.99 13.08
CA ASN A 152 -8.12 -3.47 11.81
C ASN A 152 -6.73 -2.91 11.51
N PHE A 153 -6.47 -1.64 11.83
CA PHE A 153 -5.15 -1.06 11.63
C PHE A 153 -4.12 -1.69 12.59
N GLU A 154 -4.43 -1.75 13.89
CA GLU A 154 -3.52 -2.34 14.88
C GLU A 154 -3.18 -3.80 14.58
N ASN A 155 -4.18 -4.62 14.22
CA ASN A 155 -4.00 -6.05 13.97
C ASN A 155 -3.34 -6.35 12.62
N ASP A 156 -3.76 -5.68 11.54
CA ASP A 156 -3.28 -6.02 10.19
C ASP A 156 -1.94 -5.37 9.86
N ILE A 157 -1.67 -4.19 10.41
CA ILE A 157 -0.45 -3.41 10.11
C ILE A 157 0.59 -3.54 11.23
N GLY A 158 0.16 -3.88 12.46
CA GLY A 158 1.06 -4.12 13.58
C GLY A 158 1.57 -2.82 14.19
N TYR A 159 0.70 -2.07 14.86
CA TYR A 159 1.13 -0.88 15.61
C TYR A 159 1.82 -1.29 16.92
N VAL A 160 3.07 -0.88 17.11
CA VAL A 160 3.92 -1.21 18.28
C VAL A 160 4.17 0.01 19.18
N GLY A 161 3.19 0.92 19.28
CA GLY A 161 3.34 2.14 20.05
C GLY A 161 2.97 2.04 21.52
N ILE A 162 2.82 3.20 22.16
CA ILE A 162 2.39 3.31 23.55
C ILE A 162 0.88 3.04 23.60
N GLY A 163 0.52 1.84 24.07
CA GLY A 163 -0.87 1.44 24.27
C GLY A 163 -1.57 0.89 23.03
N SER A 164 -2.87 0.67 23.18
CA SER A 164 -3.78 0.23 22.11
C SER A 164 -5.15 0.86 22.26
N ALA A 165 -5.91 0.94 21.17
CA ALA A 165 -7.32 1.32 21.22
C ALA A 165 -8.10 0.45 22.21
N PHE A 166 -7.79 -0.85 22.28
CA PHE A 166 -8.36 -1.76 23.27
C PHE A 166 -8.10 -1.30 24.71
N ALA A 167 -6.87 -0.97 25.07
CA ALA A 167 -6.53 -0.55 26.42
C ALA A 167 -7.24 0.76 26.82
N ILE A 168 -7.29 1.74 25.90
CA ILE A 168 -7.97 3.01 26.14
C ILE A 168 -9.49 2.79 26.29
N ARG A 169 -10.13 2.03 25.39
CA ARG A 169 -11.55 1.68 25.49
C ARG A 169 -11.88 1.00 26.81
N SER A 170 -11.06 0.03 27.22
CA SER A 170 -11.27 -0.67 28.50
C SER A 170 -11.23 0.30 29.68
N GLY A 171 -10.27 1.24 29.67
CA GLY A 171 -10.19 2.29 30.70
C GLY A 171 -11.43 3.20 30.70
N LEU A 172 -11.84 3.70 29.53
CA LEU A 172 -13.03 4.55 29.40
C LEU A 172 -14.31 3.81 29.82
N ARG A 173 -14.44 2.53 29.49
CA ARG A 173 -15.58 1.70 29.89
C ARG A 173 -15.69 1.59 31.41
N THR A 174 -14.58 1.35 32.11
CA THR A 174 -14.59 1.34 33.59
C THR A 174 -15.03 2.67 34.17
N ILE A 175 -14.65 3.80 33.55
CA ILE A 175 -15.09 5.14 33.98
C ILE A 175 -16.59 5.33 33.73
N LEU A 176 -17.10 4.87 32.58
CA LEU A 176 -18.52 4.91 32.26
C LEU A 176 -19.35 4.07 33.23
N GLU A 177 -18.91 2.86 33.56
CA GLU A 177 -19.58 1.98 34.52
C GLU A 177 -19.65 2.63 35.92
N PHE A 178 -18.55 3.24 36.36
CA PHE A 178 -18.54 4.01 37.62
C PHE A 178 -19.49 5.22 37.56
N GLY A 179 -19.49 5.92 36.43
CA GLY A 179 -20.35 7.08 36.26
C GLY A 179 -21.83 6.72 36.24
N GLU A 180 -22.20 5.63 35.58
CA GLU A 180 -23.57 5.10 35.54
C GLU A 180 -24.06 4.70 36.93
N PHE A 181 -23.22 4.05 37.74
CA PHE A 181 -23.52 3.77 39.14
C PHE A 181 -23.80 5.06 39.94
N THR A 182 -23.01 6.12 39.70
CA THR A 182 -23.19 7.42 40.36
C THR A 182 -24.52 8.08 39.94
N VAL A 183 -24.89 8.01 38.65
CA VAL A 183 -26.19 8.48 38.16
C VAL A 183 -27.34 7.71 38.81
N GLU A 184 -27.25 6.38 38.89
CA GLU A 184 -28.30 5.56 39.50
C GLU A 184 -28.46 5.86 41.00
N ALA A 185 -27.37 6.08 41.72
CA ALA A 185 -27.39 6.49 43.11
C ALA A 185 -28.06 7.86 43.29
N ALA A 186 -27.76 8.83 42.41
CA ALA A 186 -28.37 10.16 42.43
C ALA A 186 -29.87 10.13 42.08
N LYS A 187 -30.30 9.24 41.17
CA LYS A 187 -31.73 9.06 40.84
C LYS A 187 -32.57 8.60 42.04
N ARG A 188 -31.99 7.85 42.97
CA ARG A 188 -32.70 7.35 44.17
C ARG A 188 -32.89 8.43 45.24
N ASP A 189 -32.08 9.47 45.23
CA ASP A 189 -32.16 10.58 46.19
C ASP A 189 -31.86 11.91 45.48
N LEU A 190 -32.90 12.57 44.99
CA LEU A 190 -32.82 13.84 44.27
C LEU A 190 -32.21 14.99 45.11
N ASN A 191 -32.22 14.85 46.43
CA ASN A 191 -31.63 15.84 47.34
C ASN A 191 -30.17 15.51 47.67
N ARG A 192 -29.67 14.35 47.27
CA ARG A 192 -28.28 13.94 47.47
C ARG A 192 -27.39 14.81 46.59
N LYS A 193 -26.63 15.69 47.22
CA LYS A 193 -25.50 16.36 46.57
C LYS A 193 -24.50 15.27 46.13
N ILE A 194 -23.90 15.47 44.95
CA ILE A 194 -22.79 14.64 44.52
C ILE A 194 -21.72 14.70 45.62
N ASP A 195 -21.23 13.53 46.01
CA ASP A 195 -20.08 13.47 46.92
C ASP A 195 -18.87 14.03 46.19
N SER A 196 -18.37 15.18 46.64
CA SER A 196 -17.26 15.89 45.98
C SER A 196 -16.00 15.03 45.91
N ALA A 197 -15.75 14.15 46.90
CA ALA A 197 -14.64 13.22 46.83
C ALA A 197 -14.80 12.20 45.68
N ALA A 198 -16.02 11.69 45.48
CA ALA A 198 -16.31 10.77 44.39
C ALA A 198 -16.28 11.46 43.01
N PHE A 199 -16.68 12.73 42.96
CA PHE A 199 -16.60 13.55 41.74
C PHE A 199 -15.15 13.84 41.34
N GLU A 200 -14.30 14.23 42.30
CA GLU A 200 -12.88 14.46 42.06
C GLU A 200 -12.16 13.18 41.62
N ASP A 201 -12.46 12.03 42.23
CA ASP A 201 -11.93 10.72 41.79
C ASP A 201 -12.37 10.38 40.36
N PHE A 202 -13.64 10.62 40.02
CA PHE A 202 -14.15 10.44 38.66
C PHE A 202 -13.43 11.35 37.66
N LYS A 203 -13.24 12.63 37.99
CA LYS A 203 -12.56 13.61 37.14
C LYS A 203 -11.08 13.28 36.95
N ALA A 204 -10.40 12.89 38.02
CA ALA A 204 -9.01 12.44 37.97
C ALA A 204 -8.85 11.22 37.06
N LYS A 205 -9.76 10.24 37.18
CA LYS A 205 -9.82 9.10 36.27
C LYS A 205 -10.18 9.50 34.84
N ALA A 206 -11.07 10.47 34.62
CA ALA A 206 -11.44 10.96 33.30
C ALA A 206 -10.30 11.71 32.59
N SER A 207 -9.26 12.14 33.31
CA SER A 207 -8.08 12.82 32.78
C SER A 207 -7.10 11.89 32.04
N TYR A 208 -7.61 10.96 31.21
CA TYR A 208 -6.81 10.14 30.30
C TYR A 208 -6.24 10.94 29.12
N GLN A 209 -6.48 12.25 29.06
CA GLN A 209 -6.23 13.08 27.90
C GLN A 209 -4.80 12.96 27.36
N LYS A 210 -3.79 13.10 28.23
CA LYS A 210 -2.39 13.06 27.78
C LYS A 210 -2.01 11.70 27.20
N TYR A 211 -2.47 10.61 27.81
CA TYR A 211 -2.18 9.26 27.34
C TYR A 211 -2.89 8.98 26.00
N THR A 212 -4.18 9.33 25.91
CA THR A 212 -4.97 9.16 24.69
C THR A 212 -4.45 10.03 23.54
N GLU A 213 -4.00 11.25 23.81
CA GLU A 213 -3.41 12.13 22.79
C GLU A 213 -2.08 11.56 22.27
N LEU A 214 -1.21 11.08 23.15
CA LEU A 214 0.05 10.41 22.76
C LEU A 214 -0.22 9.17 21.89
N TYR A 215 -1.24 8.39 22.24
CA TYR A 215 -1.67 7.26 21.42
C TYR A 215 -2.16 7.73 20.03
N PHE A 216 -3.00 8.76 19.96
CA PHE A 216 -3.49 9.32 18.69
C PHE A 216 -2.37 9.91 17.83
N GLU A 217 -1.39 10.57 18.44
CA GLU A 217 -0.19 11.05 17.74
C GLU A 217 0.61 9.90 17.16
N GLY A 218 0.89 8.87 17.95
CA GLY A 218 1.64 7.71 17.50
C GLY A 218 0.96 6.94 16.37
N ILE A 219 -0.33 6.62 16.52
CA ILE A 219 -1.04 5.81 15.53
C ILE A 219 -1.30 6.59 14.23
N SER A 220 -1.57 7.90 14.30
CA SER A 220 -1.73 8.75 13.12
C SER A 220 -0.40 8.96 12.39
N ALA A 221 0.70 9.15 13.12
CA ALA A 221 2.03 9.24 12.52
C ALA A 221 2.44 7.94 11.81
N GLU A 222 2.04 6.79 12.35
CA GLU A 222 2.25 5.49 11.70
C GLU A 222 1.41 5.35 10.43
N ALA A 223 0.11 5.67 10.48
CA ALA A 223 -0.76 5.70 9.31
C ALA A 223 -0.23 6.61 8.18
N ASP A 224 0.29 7.79 8.52
CA ASP A 224 0.88 8.72 7.57
C ASP A 224 2.10 8.14 6.82
N LYS A 225 2.87 7.23 7.43
CA LYS A 225 3.97 6.55 6.73
C LYS A 225 3.45 5.70 5.58
N TYR A 226 2.36 4.95 5.80
CA TYR A 226 1.74 4.11 4.77
C TYR A 226 1.10 4.96 3.66
N ILE A 227 0.45 6.07 4.03
CA ILE A 227 -0.12 7.03 3.08
C ILE A 227 0.98 7.60 2.18
N ARG A 228 2.04 8.17 2.77
CA ARG A 228 3.16 8.75 2.01
C ARG A 228 3.88 7.71 1.15
N HIS A 229 4.07 6.49 1.65
CA HIS A 229 4.70 5.41 0.88
C HIS A 229 3.88 5.03 -0.36
N TRP A 230 2.56 4.91 -0.19
CA TRP A 230 1.65 4.63 -1.29
C TRP A 230 1.61 5.78 -2.30
N GLU A 231 1.54 7.04 -1.85
CA GLU A 231 1.57 8.21 -2.72
C GLU A 231 2.87 8.32 -3.51
N ALA A 232 4.02 8.03 -2.88
CA ALA A 232 5.31 8.04 -3.56
C ALA A 232 5.42 6.95 -4.65
N THR A 233 4.86 5.77 -4.40
CA THR A 233 4.91 4.64 -5.34
C THR A 233 3.87 4.74 -6.46
N SER A 234 2.68 5.26 -6.16
CA SER A 234 1.57 5.43 -7.11
C SER A 234 1.63 6.75 -7.91
N GLY A 235 2.12 7.84 -7.32
CA GLY A 235 2.23 9.15 -7.99
C GLY A 235 3.17 9.13 -9.21
N GLY A 236 4.23 8.31 -9.17
CA GLY A 236 5.07 8.03 -10.33
C GLY A 236 4.42 7.14 -11.40
N ALA A 237 3.24 6.57 -11.14
CA ALA A 237 2.47 5.76 -12.10
C ALA A 237 1.38 6.55 -12.81
N VAL A 238 0.82 7.58 -12.16
CA VAL A 238 -0.28 8.39 -12.72
C VAL A 238 0.22 9.54 -13.60
N MET A 239 1.48 9.98 -13.45
CA MET A 239 2.08 11.05 -14.26
C MET A 239 2.86 10.58 -15.52
N ARG A 240 2.83 9.30 -15.88
CA ARG A 240 3.48 8.77 -17.11
C ARG A 240 2.47 8.07 -18.00
#